data_AF-A0AAW0ZST1-F1
#
_entry.id   AF-A0AAW0ZST1-F1
#
_cell.length_a   1.000
_cell.length_b   1.000
_cell.length_c   1.000
_cell.angle_alpha   90.00
_cell.angle_beta   90.00
_cell.angle_gamma   90.00
#
_symmetry.space_group_name_H-M   'P 1'
#
loop_
_entity.id
_entity.type
_entity.pdbx_description
1 polymer ?
#
loop_
_entity_poly.entity_id
_entity_poly.type
_entity_poly.pdbx_seq_one_letter_code
_entity_poly.pdbx_strand_id
1 'polypeptide(L)'
;MYINLFFNAEKVKNVLLFIKNDHEYYMNRPENKILQYYAVQGSKIGFYHVSYIYSTLFAYLLLPTVTLVIVSSNHSEFRNLPVVVDFGVDVQQYYYHLFIPVYMSIFVVIHVIASYDNTYMVYVQHTYALFAIVNYKLKTMHILDTNSFIDFKNDRLMEKYNNIKLSSVDRERIFQKLVLCIKEHQYAIEYANLVESLFSKSILAQLFCNVIVLTLSGFEAVTNLGVNTGNMTKFVALSFSQIIRIFALCFPGQRLLNHCEELHAAVCEIRWYVLPENCHNLYKFVLARSMIMNKITAFNMAVMSMETFQAIIKTTMSYFTVLLSTA
;
A
#
# COMPACT_ATOMS: atom_id res chain seq x y z
N MET A 1 -8.94 -6.49 -11.99
CA MET A 1 -7.61 -6.00 -11.56
C MET A 1 -6.82 -5.44 -12.74
N TYR A 2 -6.22 -6.27 -13.62
CA TYR A 2 -5.52 -5.76 -14.82
C TYR A 2 -6.44 -5.04 -15.82
N ILE A 3 -7.65 -5.55 -15.99
CA ILE A 3 -8.72 -4.91 -16.78
C ILE A 3 -9.01 -3.48 -16.27
N ASN A 4 -8.91 -3.22 -14.96
CA ASN A 4 -9.09 -1.87 -14.42
C ASN A 4 -7.96 -0.93 -14.84
N LEU A 5 -6.71 -1.40 -14.86
CA LEU A 5 -5.58 -0.61 -15.35
C LEU A 5 -5.71 -0.33 -16.85
N PHE A 6 -6.20 -1.31 -17.62
CA PHE A 6 -6.45 -1.14 -19.05
C PHE A 6 -7.53 -0.09 -19.34
N PHE A 7 -8.69 -0.17 -18.67
CA PHE A 7 -9.76 0.82 -18.83
C PHE A 7 -9.41 2.21 -18.29
N ASN A 8 -8.46 2.30 -17.35
CA ASN A 8 -7.99 3.57 -16.80
C ASN A 8 -6.57 3.93 -17.29
N ALA A 9 -6.18 3.49 -18.49
CA ALA A 9 -4.83 3.67 -19.02
C ALA A 9 -4.38 5.15 -19.04
N GLU A 10 -5.31 6.08 -19.33
CA GLU A 10 -5.03 7.52 -19.29
C GLU A 10 -4.66 7.99 -17.88
N LYS A 11 -5.37 7.53 -16.85
CA LYS A 11 -5.04 7.85 -15.45
C LYS A 11 -3.69 7.26 -15.05
N VAL A 12 -3.39 6.03 -15.49
CA VAL A 12 -2.09 5.39 -15.25
C VAL A 12 -0.97 6.23 -15.88
N LYS A 13 -1.16 6.69 -17.12
CA LYS A 13 -0.21 7.59 -17.79
C LYS A 13 -0.01 8.88 -17.00
N ASN A 14 -1.10 9.49 -16.51
CA ASN A 14 -1.02 10.71 -15.71
C ASN A 14 -0.25 10.49 -14.40
N VAL A 15 -0.49 9.38 -13.69
CA VAL A 15 0.27 9.02 -12.48
C VAL A 15 1.76 8.88 -12.78
N LEU A 16 2.13 8.21 -13.87
CA LEU A 16 3.52 8.03 -14.26
C LEU A 16 4.19 9.36 -14.66
N LEU A 17 3.44 10.25 -15.34
CA LEU A 17 3.92 11.59 -15.67
C LEU A 17 4.15 12.43 -14.40
N PHE A 18 3.26 12.35 -13.41
CA PHE A 18 3.46 12.97 -12.09
C PHE A 18 4.77 12.51 -11.45
N ILE A 19 4.97 11.18 -11.34
CA ILE A 19 6.19 10.61 -10.74
C ILE A 19 7.45 11.06 -11.50
N LYS A 20 7.41 11.07 -12.84
CA LYS A 20 8.51 11.54 -13.67
C LYS A 20 8.83 13.01 -13.42
N ASN A 21 7.80 13.87 -13.46
CA ASN A 21 7.97 15.31 -13.25
C ASN A 21 8.49 15.61 -11.84
N ASP A 22 8.02 14.88 -10.82
CA ASP A 22 8.51 15.00 -9.45
C ASP A 22 9.99 14.62 -9.35
N HIS A 23 10.38 13.53 -9.99
CA HIS A 23 11.77 13.11 -10.03
C HIS A 23 12.67 14.20 -10.64
N GLU A 24 12.28 14.76 -11.79
CA GLU A 24 13.00 15.86 -12.46
C GLU A 24 13.02 17.14 -11.60
N TYR A 25 11.92 17.48 -10.94
CA TYR A 25 11.79 18.66 -10.09
C TYR A 25 12.68 18.60 -8.83
N TYR A 26 12.72 17.44 -8.18
CA TYR A 26 13.47 17.26 -6.94
C TYR A 26 14.93 16.85 -7.16
N MET A 27 15.33 16.38 -8.36
CA MET A 27 16.66 15.80 -8.63
C MET A 27 17.84 16.58 -8.04
N ASN A 28 17.84 17.91 -8.17
CA ASN A 28 18.93 18.79 -7.71
C ASN A 28 18.66 19.48 -6.36
N ARG A 29 17.56 19.15 -5.69
CA ARG A 29 17.12 19.80 -4.45
C ARG A 29 17.40 18.91 -3.23
N PRO A 30 17.56 19.49 -2.01
CA PRO A 30 17.83 18.69 -0.81
C PRO A 30 16.72 17.68 -0.49
N GLU A 31 15.48 17.95 -0.89
CA GLU A 31 14.33 17.08 -0.70
C GLU A 31 14.42 15.78 -1.51
N ASN A 32 15.31 15.69 -2.51
CA ASN A 32 15.59 14.43 -3.21
C ASN A 32 16.02 13.32 -2.24
N LYS A 33 16.73 13.67 -1.16
CA LYS A 33 17.13 12.68 -0.14
C LYS A 33 15.91 12.02 0.52
N ILE A 34 14.84 12.79 0.75
CA ILE A 34 13.58 12.29 1.30
C ILE A 34 12.90 11.40 0.26
N LEU A 35 12.80 11.86 -0.99
CA LEU A 35 12.21 11.09 -2.07
C LEU A 35 12.93 9.74 -2.29
N GLN A 36 14.27 9.74 -2.31
CA GLN A 36 15.09 8.53 -2.42
C GLN A 36 14.94 7.60 -1.22
N TYR A 37 14.91 8.15 0.00
CA TYR A 37 14.68 7.36 1.21
C TYR A 37 13.37 6.57 1.11
N TYR A 38 12.27 7.24 0.75
CA TYR A 38 10.99 6.57 0.57
C TYR A 38 11.01 5.62 -0.62
N ALA A 39 11.64 5.97 -1.76
CA ALA A 39 11.77 5.06 -2.91
C ALA A 39 12.47 3.73 -2.52
N VAL A 40 13.56 3.81 -1.75
CA VAL A 40 14.28 2.62 -1.26
C VAL A 40 13.45 1.85 -0.23
N GLN A 41 12.82 2.53 0.72
CA GLN A 41 11.93 1.89 1.70
C GLN A 41 10.81 1.12 1.00
N GLY A 42 10.21 1.74 0.00
CA GLY A 42 9.20 1.13 -0.85
C GLY A 42 9.62 -0.07 -1.64
N SER A 43 10.76 0.05 -2.31
CA SER A 43 11.35 -1.07 -3.04
C SER A 43 11.57 -2.26 -2.11
N LYS A 44 12.01 -2.03 -0.86
CA LYS A 44 12.14 -3.08 0.16
C LYS A 44 10.78 -3.68 0.55
N ILE A 45 9.77 -2.85 0.84
CA ILE A 45 8.42 -3.32 1.19
C ILE A 45 7.83 -4.15 0.04
N GLY A 46 7.90 -3.65 -1.19
CA GLY A 46 7.44 -4.34 -2.40
C GLY A 46 8.21 -5.65 -2.62
N PHE A 47 9.53 -5.66 -2.44
CA PHE A 47 10.34 -6.87 -2.53
C PHE A 47 9.91 -7.94 -1.51
N TYR A 48 9.72 -7.58 -0.24
CA TYR A 48 9.23 -8.52 0.77
C TYR A 48 7.84 -9.06 0.43
N HIS A 49 6.93 -8.20 -0.02
CA HIS A 49 5.59 -8.61 -0.42
C HIS A 49 5.60 -9.57 -1.63
N VAL A 50 6.38 -9.25 -2.66
CA VAL A 50 6.52 -10.08 -3.86
C VAL A 50 7.22 -11.40 -3.53
N SER A 51 8.28 -11.38 -2.71
CA SER A 51 8.97 -12.59 -2.23
C SER A 51 8.01 -13.49 -1.45
N TYR A 52 7.14 -12.91 -0.62
CA TYR A 52 6.11 -13.64 0.09
C TYR A 52 5.11 -14.32 -0.87
N ILE A 53 4.59 -13.61 -1.87
CA ILE A 53 3.66 -14.18 -2.86
C ILE A 53 4.30 -15.36 -3.60
N TYR A 54 5.55 -15.20 -4.07
CA TYR A 54 6.24 -16.29 -4.78
C TYR A 54 6.61 -17.46 -3.88
N SER A 55 6.92 -17.22 -2.61
CA SER A 55 7.14 -18.29 -1.62
C SER A 55 5.87 -19.12 -1.42
N THR A 56 4.70 -18.46 -1.27
CA THR A 56 3.41 -19.14 -1.17
C THR A 56 3.06 -19.90 -2.45
N LEU A 57 3.33 -19.33 -3.63
CA LEU A 57 3.14 -20.03 -4.91
C LEU A 57 4.02 -21.28 -4.98
N PHE A 58 5.30 -21.16 -4.65
CA PHE A 58 6.24 -22.27 -4.67
C PHE A 58 5.76 -23.39 -3.73
N ALA A 59 5.39 -23.05 -2.49
CA ALA A 59 4.83 -24.01 -1.54
C ALA A 59 3.56 -24.70 -2.06
N TYR A 60 2.65 -23.94 -2.70
CA TYR A 60 1.42 -24.48 -3.28
C TYR A 60 1.69 -25.45 -4.45
N LEU A 61 2.67 -25.14 -5.31
CA LEU A 61 3.06 -25.98 -6.45
C LEU A 61 3.88 -27.22 -6.03
N LEU A 62 4.54 -27.18 -4.88
CA LEU A 62 5.23 -28.35 -4.33
C LEU A 62 4.26 -29.42 -3.81
N LEU A 63 3.09 -29.03 -3.31
CA LEU A 63 2.16 -29.96 -2.67
C LEU A 63 1.70 -31.11 -3.61
N PRO A 64 1.30 -30.86 -4.88
CA PRO A 64 0.90 -31.90 -5.81
C PRO A 64 2.09 -32.69 -6.40
N THR A 65 3.29 -32.10 -6.47
CA THR A 65 4.48 -32.80 -7.00
C THR A 65 5.03 -33.80 -5.99
N VAL A 66 5.04 -33.44 -4.70
CA VAL A 66 5.40 -34.38 -3.62
C VAL A 66 4.43 -35.54 -3.57
N THR A 67 3.12 -35.30 -3.67
CA THR A 67 2.15 -36.40 -3.71
C THR A 67 2.31 -37.26 -4.96
N LEU A 68 2.61 -36.70 -6.13
CA LEU A 68 2.90 -37.49 -7.34
C LEU A 68 4.13 -38.39 -7.19
N VAL A 69 5.21 -37.91 -6.56
CA VAL A 69 6.42 -38.73 -6.34
C VAL A 69 6.11 -39.88 -5.39
N ILE A 70 5.39 -39.61 -4.29
CA ILE A 70 4.97 -40.63 -3.31
C ILE A 70 4.03 -41.65 -3.96
N VAL A 71 3.03 -41.18 -4.72
CA VAL A 71 2.05 -42.02 -5.44
C VAL A 71 2.73 -42.82 -6.55
N SER A 72 3.74 -42.28 -7.23
CA SER A 72 4.50 -43.05 -8.23
C SER A 72 5.23 -44.26 -7.62
N SER A 73 5.54 -44.20 -6.32
CA SER A 73 6.13 -45.30 -5.57
C SER A 73 5.10 -46.35 -5.09
N ASN A 74 3.82 -45.98 -4.99
CA ASN A 74 2.71 -46.84 -4.59
C ASN A 74 1.72 -46.95 -5.76
N HIS A 75 1.93 -47.94 -6.64
CA HIS A 75 1.31 -48.17 -7.96
C HIS A 75 -0.23 -48.09 -8.12
N SER A 76 -1.00 -47.60 -7.15
CA SER A 76 -2.46 -47.75 -7.07
C SER A 76 -3.27 -46.49 -6.70
N GLU A 77 -2.66 -45.31 -6.56
CA GLU A 77 -3.43 -44.06 -6.30
C GLU A 77 -3.57 -43.15 -7.54
N PHE A 78 -4.74 -42.52 -7.70
CA PHE A 78 -5.08 -41.63 -8.81
C PHE A 78 -4.25 -40.34 -8.80
N ARG A 79 -3.77 -39.90 -9.96
CA ARG A 79 -3.01 -38.64 -10.09
C ARG A 79 -3.96 -37.45 -10.09
N ASN A 80 -3.80 -36.56 -9.12
CA ASN A 80 -4.61 -35.34 -9.03
C ASN A 80 -3.86 -34.12 -9.58
N LEU A 81 -4.59 -33.24 -10.26
CA LEU A 81 -4.10 -31.92 -10.65
C LEU A 81 -4.19 -30.94 -9.45
N PRO A 82 -3.36 -29.89 -9.41
CA PRO A 82 -3.40 -28.89 -8.33
C PRO A 82 -4.76 -28.18 -8.22
N VAL A 83 -5.43 -28.02 -9.36
CA VAL A 83 -6.74 -27.40 -9.54
C VAL A 83 -7.62 -28.41 -10.28
N VAL A 84 -8.83 -28.62 -9.77
CA VAL A 84 -9.84 -29.44 -10.44
C VAL A 84 -10.44 -28.60 -11.57
N VAL A 85 -10.12 -28.96 -12.80
CA VAL A 85 -10.65 -28.33 -14.01
C VAL A 85 -11.19 -29.44 -14.91
N ASP A 86 -12.43 -29.29 -15.36
CA ASP A 86 -12.99 -30.18 -16.36
C ASP A 86 -12.48 -29.77 -17.75
N PHE A 87 -11.60 -30.59 -18.32
CA PHE A 87 -11.04 -30.36 -19.65
C PHE A 87 -11.89 -31.00 -20.77
N GLY A 88 -12.96 -31.73 -20.44
CA GLY A 88 -13.72 -32.53 -21.41
C GLY A 88 -12.93 -33.70 -22.01
N VAL A 89 -11.77 -34.02 -21.43
CA VAL A 89 -10.86 -35.11 -21.81
C VAL A 89 -10.45 -35.87 -20.56
N ASP A 90 -10.14 -37.17 -20.70
CA ASP A 90 -9.68 -37.98 -19.57
C ASP A 90 -8.34 -37.46 -19.02
N VAL A 91 -8.41 -36.90 -17.81
CA VAL A 91 -7.28 -36.29 -17.09
C VAL A 91 -6.18 -37.31 -16.81
N GLN A 92 -6.51 -38.58 -16.60
CA GLN A 92 -5.52 -39.62 -16.31
C GLN A 92 -4.73 -40.01 -17.56
N GLN A 93 -5.37 -40.01 -18.73
CA GLN A 93 -4.73 -40.34 -20.00
C GLN A 93 -3.79 -39.22 -20.48
N TYR A 94 -4.20 -37.96 -20.35
CA TYR A 94 -3.44 -36.79 -20.85
C TYR A 94 -2.70 -36.01 -19.76
N TYR A 95 -2.46 -36.63 -18.61
CA TYR A 95 -1.95 -35.97 -17.40
C TYR A 95 -0.77 -35.01 -17.65
N TYR A 96 0.31 -35.48 -18.28
CA TYR A 96 1.51 -34.66 -18.51
C TYR A 96 1.29 -33.52 -19.51
N HIS A 97 0.42 -33.71 -20.50
CA HIS A 97 0.06 -32.65 -21.46
C HIS A 97 -0.80 -31.56 -20.81
N LEU A 98 -1.64 -31.91 -19.83
CA LEU A 98 -2.46 -30.96 -19.07
C LEU A 98 -1.70 -30.30 -17.92
N PHE A 99 -0.71 -31.00 -17.36
CA PHE A 99 0.07 -30.54 -16.21
C PHE A 99 0.83 -29.24 -16.51
N ILE A 100 1.59 -29.19 -17.61
CA ILE A 100 2.43 -28.03 -17.94
C ILE A 100 1.58 -26.75 -18.15
N PRO A 101 0.51 -26.75 -18.97
CA PRO A 101 -0.33 -25.57 -19.15
C PRO A 101 -1.01 -25.10 -17.86
N VAL A 102 -1.43 -26.02 -16.99
CA VAL A 102 -2.05 -25.67 -15.69
C VAL A 102 -1.06 -24.98 -14.77
N TYR A 103 0.18 -25.45 -14.68
CA TYR A 103 1.21 -24.80 -13.86
C TYR A 103 1.57 -23.41 -14.42
N MET A 104 1.69 -23.30 -15.74
CA MET A 104 1.97 -22.02 -16.40
C MET A 104 0.82 -21.02 -16.20
N SER A 105 -0.44 -21.45 -16.28
CA SER A 105 -1.57 -20.56 -16.06
C SER A 105 -1.63 -20.04 -14.62
N ILE A 106 -1.39 -20.90 -13.62
CA ILE A 106 -1.30 -20.50 -12.20
C ILE A 106 -0.19 -19.47 -12.00
N PHE A 107 1.00 -19.70 -12.57
CA PHE A 107 2.12 -18.77 -12.47
C PHE A 107 1.76 -17.40 -13.07
N VAL A 108 1.16 -17.36 -14.27
CA VAL A 108 0.74 -16.12 -14.92
C VAL A 108 -0.29 -15.37 -14.08
N VAL A 109 -1.30 -16.06 -13.54
CA VAL A 109 -2.33 -15.44 -12.70
C VAL A 109 -1.72 -14.81 -11.44
N ILE A 110 -0.84 -15.53 -10.75
CA ILE A 110 -0.17 -15.02 -9.55
C ILE A 110 0.78 -13.86 -9.88
N HIS A 111 1.48 -13.91 -11.01
CA HIS A 111 2.33 -12.81 -11.46
C HIS A 111 1.52 -11.52 -11.72
N VAL A 112 0.37 -11.64 -12.38
CA VAL A 112 -0.54 -10.51 -12.62
C VAL A 112 -1.06 -9.91 -11.31
N ILE A 113 -1.36 -10.76 -10.32
CA ILE A 113 -1.74 -10.31 -8.97
C ILE A 113 -0.58 -9.57 -8.29
N ALA A 114 0.61 -10.17 -8.25
CA ALA A 114 1.78 -9.61 -7.57
C ALA A 114 2.20 -8.26 -8.17
N SER A 115 2.21 -8.17 -9.51
CA SER A 115 2.56 -6.94 -10.23
C SER A 115 1.58 -5.80 -9.95
N TYR A 116 0.28 -6.08 -9.94
CA TYR A 116 -0.70 -5.06 -9.59
C TYR A 116 -0.58 -4.65 -8.12
N ASP A 117 -0.46 -5.59 -7.17
CA ASP A 117 -0.35 -5.25 -5.74
C ASP A 117 0.89 -4.39 -5.49
N ASN A 118 2.02 -4.70 -6.15
CA ASN A 118 3.22 -3.88 -6.12
C ASN A 118 3.02 -2.50 -6.75
N THR A 119 2.31 -2.41 -7.88
CA THR A 119 2.00 -1.12 -8.54
C THR A 119 1.17 -0.22 -7.62
N TYR A 120 0.16 -0.79 -6.95
CA TYR A 120 -0.64 -0.09 -5.95
C TYR A 120 0.25 0.45 -4.82
N MET A 121 1.09 -0.39 -4.22
CA MET A 121 1.98 0.01 -3.13
C MET A 121 2.91 1.17 -3.53
N VAL A 122 3.54 1.09 -4.70
CA VAL A 122 4.47 2.12 -5.21
C VAL A 122 3.75 3.45 -5.42
N TYR A 123 2.54 3.45 -5.99
CA TYR A 123 1.80 4.69 -6.24
C TYR A 123 1.34 5.35 -4.94
N VAL A 124 0.82 4.56 -3.98
CA VAL A 124 0.42 5.10 -2.66
C VAL A 124 1.62 5.62 -1.88
N GLN A 125 2.77 4.97 -2.04
CA GLN A 125 4.00 5.42 -1.41
C GLN A 125 4.50 6.74 -1.92
N HIS A 126 4.46 6.95 -3.24
CA HIS A 126 4.81 8.25 -3.80
C HIS A 126 3.93 9.34 -3.19
N THR A 127 2.64 9.06 -2.99
CA THR A 127 1.72 9.98 -2.31
C THR A 127 2.22 10.38 -0.92
N TYR A 128 2.50 9.41 -0.03
CA TYR A 128 2.94 9.76 1.32
C TYR A 128 4.37 10.33 1.37
N ALA A 129 5.22 10.02 0.39
CA ALA A 129 6.52 10.67 0.24
C ALA A 129 6.37 12.17 -0.09
N LEU A 130 5.43 12.55 -0.96
CA LEU A 130 5.10 13.96 -1.22
C LEU A 130 4.60 14.66 0.05
N PHE A 131 3.71 14.02 0.82
CA PHE A 131 3.28 14.57 2.11
C PHE A 131 4.43 14.73 3.12
N ALA A 132 5.40 13.80 3.14
CA ALA A 132 6.59 13.91 3.97
C ALA A 132 7.49 15.08 3.57
N ILE A 133 7.64 15.34 2.26
CA ILE A 133 8.39 16.50 1.74
C ILE A 133 7.73 17.80 2.19
N VAL A 134 6.40 17.92 2.05
CA VAL A 134 5.65 19.09 2.50
C VAL A 134 5.80 19.28 4.01
N ASN A 135 5.67 18.20 4.80
CA ASN A 135 5.86 18.23 6.25
C ASN A 135 7.26 18.75 6.63
N TYR A 136 8.30 18.24 5.97
CA TYR A 136 9.67 18.71 6.17
C TYR A 136 9.84 20.20 5.84
N LYS A 137 9.24 20.69 4.75
CA LYS A 137 9.30 22.11 4.38
C LYS A 137 8.55 23.02 5.35
N LEU A 138 7.42 22.56 5.88
CA LEU A 138 6.70 23.28 6.93
C LEU A 138 7.55 23.42 8.19
N LYS A 139 8.15 22.31 8.67
CA LYS A 139 9.00 22.33 9.87
C LYS A 139 10.25 23.19 9.70
N THR A 140 10.80 23.27 8.49
CA THR A 140 11.99 24.07 8.18
C THR A 140 11.68 25.50 7.73
N MET A 141 10.39 25.90 7.68
CA MET A 141 9.96 27.20 7.16
C MET A 141 10.53 28.40 7.92
N HIS A 142 10.64 28.29 9.25
CA HIS A 142 11.18 29.35 10.11
C HIS A 142 12.72 29.45 10.07
N ILE A 143 13.41 28.50 9.41
CA ILE A 143 14.86 28.49 9.27
C ILE A 143 15.24 29.25 7.98
N LEU A 144 15.77 30.45 8.16
CA LEU A 144 16.08 31.39 7.06
C LEU A 144 17.41 31.08 6.34
N ASP A 145 18.32 30.35 7.00
CA ASP A 145 19.66 30.05 6.48
C ASP A 145 19.83 28.53 6.24
N THR A 146 19.93 28.13 4.97
CA THR A 146 20.01 26.71 4.56
C THR A 146 21.47 26.22 4.43
N ASN A 147 22.45 27.08 4.64
CA ASN A 147 23.88 26.73 4.52
C ASN A 147 24.50 26.14 5.80
N SER A 148 23.80 26.15 6.95
CA SER A 148 24.28 25.64 8.23
C SER A 148 23.88 24.18 8.52
N PHE A 149 23.64 23.40 7.47
CA PHE A 149 22.99 22.08 7.48
C PHE A 149 23.78 20.92 8.13
N ILE A 150 24.75 21.16 9.02
CA ILE A 150 25.61 20.09 9.55
C ILE A 150 25.30 19.69 11.00
N ASP A 151 24.63 20.49 11.83
CA ASP A 151 24.62 20.19 13.27
C ASP A 151 23.23 20.18 13.93
N PHE A 152 22.48 19.10 13.68
CA PHE A 152 21.19 18.84 14.32
C PHE A 152 21.39 18.21 15.70
N LYS A 153 21.79 19.02 16.70
CA LYS A 153 21.73 18.61 18.13
C LYS A 153 21.70 19.76 19.15
N ASN A 154 21.35 20.99 18.77
CA ASN A 154 21.32 22.10 19.71
C ASN A 154 19.97 22.82 19.73
N ASP A 155 19.16 22.51 20.74
CA ASP A 155 17.95 23.25 21.13
C ASP A 155 18.18 24.76 21.34
N ARG A 156 19.44 25.17 21.51
CA ARG A 156 19.85 26.57 21.72
C ARG A 156 19.68 27.48 20.50
N LEU A 157 19.48 26.94 19.29
CA LEU A 157 19.26 27.77 18.10
C LEU A 157 17.83 28.35 18.04
N MET A 158 16.86 27.70 18.68
CA MET A 158 15.46 28.16 18.73
C MET A 158 15.28 29.43 19.57
N GLU A 159 16.15 29.66 20.56
CA GLU A 159 16.11 30.84 21.44
C GLU A 159 16.63 32.12 20.76
N LYS A 160 17.57 31.98 19.81
CA LYS A 160 18.20 33.10 19.10
C LYS A 160 17.21 33.88 18.22
N TYR A 161 16.11 33.26 17.80
CA TYR A 161 15.09 33.87 16.94
C TYR A 161 13.92 34.51 17.70
N ASN A 162 13.88 34.41 19.03
CA ASN A 162 12.81 35.04 19.82
C ASN A 162 12.93 36.57 19.91
N ASN A 163 14.12 37.14 19.67
CA ASN A 163 14.40 38.58 19.87
C ASN A 163 14.88 39.32 18.62
N ILE A 164 14.86 38.69 17.44
CA ILE A 164 15.29 39.35 16.20
C ILE A 164 14.07 40.00 15.55
N LYS A 165 14.06 41.33 15.45
CA LYS A 165 13.16 42.05 14.52
C LYS A 165 13.42 41.48 13.12
N LEU A 166 12.52 40.63 12.63
CA LEU A 166 12.62 40.08 11.29
C LEU A 166 12.78 41.23 10.29
N SER A 167 13.78 41.16 9.41
CA SER A 167 13.91 42.14 8.34
C SER A 167 12.71 42.04 7.38
N SER A 168 12.38 43.10 6.66
CA SER A 168 11.36 43.05 5.61
C SER A 168 11.69 41.99 4.55
N VAL A 169 12.98 41.78 4.27
CA VAL A 169 13.49 40.77 3.33
C VAL A 169 13.26 39.34 3.84
N ASP A 170 13.43 39.10 5.15
CA ASP A 170 13.23 37.77 5.75
C ASP A 170 11.74 37.39 5.79
N ARG A 171 10.88 38.38 6.07
CA ARG A 171 9.42 38.22 6.00
C ARG A 171 8.95 37.80 4.61
N GLU A 172 9.49 38.45 3.57
CA GLU A 172 9.17 38.13 2.18
C GLU A 172 9.65 36.72 1.81
N ARG A 173 10.84 36.31 2.26
CA ARG A 173 11.35 34.95 2.04
C ARG A 173 10.48 33.87 2.70
N ILE A 174 10.03 34.11 3.93
CA ILE A 174 9.12 33.18 4.63
C ILE A 174 7.78 33.10 3.91
N PHE A 175 7.23 34.23 3.47
CA PHE A 175 5.99 34.27 2.69
C PHE A 175 6.12 33.44 1.40
N GLN A 176 7.22 33.62 0.65
CA GLN A 176 7.47 32.87 -0.57
C GLN A 176 7.62 31.36 -0.30
N LYS A 177 8.33 30.98 0.77
CA LYS A 177 8.44 29.57 1.20
C LYS A 177 7.08 28.98 1.57
N LEU A 178 6.24 29.72 2.29
CA LEU A 178 4.88 29.31 2.65
C LEU A 178 4.03 29.10 1.39
N VAL A 179 4.01 30.06 0.47
CA VAL A 179 3.25 29.95 -0.78
C VAL A 179 3.71 28.75 -1.61
N LEU A 180 5.02 28.51 -1.70
CA LEU A 180 5.56 27.33 -2.40
C LEU A 180 5.11 26.03 -1.72
N CYS A 181 5.19 25.96 -0.40
CA CYS A 181 4.77 24.79 0.37
C CYS A 181 3.27 24.50 0.20
N ILE A 182 2.44 25.54 0.13
CA ILE A 182 1.00 25.42 -0.14
C ILE A 182 0.75 24.83 -1.53
N LYS A 183 1.47 25.31 -2.55
CA LYS A 183 1.37 24.79 -3.91
C LYS A 183 1.77 23.31 -3.96
N GLU A 184 2.85 22.93 -3.29
CA GLU A 184 3.29 21.53 -3.22
C GLU A 184 2.32 20.65 -2.42
N HIS A 185 1.69 21.17 -1.36
CA HIS A 185 0.63 20.46 -0.65
C HIS A 185 -0.60 20.23 -1.54
N GLN A 186 -1.03 21.24 -2.29
CA GLN A 186 -2.13 21.11 -3.27
C GLN A 186 -1.78 20.09 -4.36
N TYR A 187 -0.54 20.12 -4.84
CA TYR A 187 -0.04 19.16 -5.82
C TYR A 187 -0.03 17.72 -5.28
N ALA A 188 0.40 17.52 -4.02
CA ALA A 188 0.36 16.22 -3.36
C ALA A 188 -1.10 15.71 -3.19
N ILE A 189 -2.04 16.61 -2.87
CA ILE A 189 -3.47 16.29 -2.79
C ILE A 189 -4.01 15.85 -4.16
N GLU A 190 -3.64 16.56 -5.23
CA GLU A 190 -4.07 16.21 -6.59
C GLU A 190 -3.59 14.81 -6.98
N TYR A 191 -2.32 14.51 -6.72
CA TYR A 191 -1.77 13.17 -6.93
C TYR A 191 -2.51 12.10 -6.08
N ALA A 192 -2.75 12.38 -4.79
CA ALA A 192 -3.48 11.48 -3.91
C ALA A 192 -4.89 11.15 -4.44
N ASN A 193 -5.62 12.17 -4.91
CA ASN A 193 -6.96 12.01 -5.46
C ASN A 193 -6.93 11.22 -6.79
N LEU A 194 -5.90 11.45 -7.62
CA LEU A 194 -5.72 10.68 -8.85
C LEU A 194 -5.50 9.19 -8.54
N VAL A 195 -4.62 8.88 -7.59
CA VAL A 195 -4.35 7.51 -7.12
C VAL A 195 -5.61 6.88 -6.51
N GLU A 196 -6.34 7.61 -5.66
CA GLU A 196 -7.61 7.13 -5.11
C GLU A 196 -8.60 6.79 -6.23
N SER A 197 -8.80 7.70 -7.20
CA SER A 197 -9.75 7.50 -8.29
C SER A 197 -9.40 6.33 -9.22
N LEU A 198 -8.11 5.96 -9.28
CA LEU A 198 -7.60 4.84 -10.09
C LEU A 198 -7.89 3.50 -9.42
N PHE A 199 -7.70 3.42 -8.10
CA PHE A 199 -7.75 2.16 -7.36
C PHE A 199 -9.07 1.92 -6.62
N SER A 200 -9.85 2.95 -6.30
CA SER A 200 -11.00 2.86 -5.39
C SER A 200 -12.00 1.73 -5.75
N LYS A 201 -12.43 1.64 -7.01
CA LYS A 201 -13.33 0.57 -7.48
C LYS A 201 -12.66 -0.82 -7.46
N SER A 202 -11.38 -0.88 -7.83
CA SER A 202 -10.66 -2.14 -7.94
C SER A 202 -10.28 -2.72 -6.57
N ILE A 203 -9.97 -1.87 -5.59
CA ILE A 203 -9.73 -2.26 -4.19
C ILE A 203 -11.00 -2.85 -3.59
N LEU A 204 -12.18 -2.26 -3.85
CA LEU A 204 -13.44 -2.83 -3.39
C LEU A 204 -13.64 -4.25 -3.94
N ALA A 205 -13.48 -4.43 -5.25
CA ALA A 205 -13.60 -5.75 -5.88
C ALA A 205 -12.59 -6.75 -5.30
N GLN A 206 -11.35 -6.32 -5.04
CA GLN A 206 -10.31 -7.17 -4.44
C GLN A 206 -10.63 -7.56 -3.02
N LEU A 207 -11.08 -6.62 -2.17
CA LEU A 207 -11.49 -6.93 -0.81
C LEU A 207 -12.64 -7.93 -0.80
N PHE A 208 -13.64 -7.72 -1.65
CA PHE A 208 -14.77 -8.64 -1.78
C PHE A 208 -14.32 -10.04 -2.19
N CYS A 209 -13.49 -10.17 -3.23
CA CYS A 209 -12.93 -11.45 -3.64
C CYS A 209 -12.06 -12.09 -2.55
N ASN A 210 -11.20 -11.33 -1.88
CA ASN A 210 -10.35 -11.85 -0.81
C ASN A 210 -11.17 -12.36 0.38
N VAL A 211 -12.26 -11.67 0.74
CA VAL A 211 -13.17 -12.11 1.81
C VAL A 211 -13.88 -13.41 1.42
N ILE A 212 -14.38 -13.54 0.19
CA ILE A 212 -15.00 -14.78 -0.30
C ILE A 212 -13.99 -15.94 -0.28
N VAL A 213 -12.78 -15.71 -0.78
CA VAL A 213 -11.74 -16.75 -0.78
C VAL A 213 -11.39 -17.15 0.65
N LEU A 214 -11.25 -16.18 1.56
CA LEU A 214 -10.95 -16.41 2.96
C LEU A 214 -12.05 -17.21 3.68
N THR A 215 -13.33 -16.92 3.43
CA THR A 215 -14.44 -17.67 4.03
C THR A 215 -14.54 -19.08 3.48
N LEU A 216 -14.41 -19.28 2.16
CA LEU A 216 -14.40 -20.60 1.54
C LEU A 216 -13.21 -21.44 2.01
N SER A 217 -12.01 -20.88 2.06
CA SER A 217 -10.84 -21.60 2.57
C SER A 217 -10.98 -21.94 4.06
N GLY A 218 -11.61 -21.08 4.85
CA GLY A 218 -11.89 -21.38 6.25
C GLY A 218 -12.91 -22.49 6.43
N PHE A 219 -13.99 -22.48 5.64
CA PHE A 219 -14.98 -23.56 5.64
C PHE A 219 -14.34 -24.91 5.29
N GLU A 220 -13.57 -24.97 4.21
CA GLU A 220 -12.84 -26.19 3.82
C GLU A 220 -11.81 -26.63 4.86
N ALA A 221 -11.19 -25.70 5.58
CA ALA A 221 -10.29 -26.03 6.68
C ALA A 221 -11.03 -26.71 7.85
N VAL A 222 -12.27 -26.29 8.15
CA VAL A 222 -13.12 -26.86 9.21
C VAL A 222 -13.68 -28.22 8.80
N THR A 223 -14.18 -28.38 7.58
CA THR A 223 -14.77 -29.65 7.12
C THR A 223 -13.73 -30.77 6.99
N ASN A 224 -12.47 -30.43 6.67
CA ASN A 224 -11.38 -31.40 6.59
C ASN A 224 -10.69 -31.65 7.95
N LEU A 225 -11.16 -31.02 9.04
CA LEU A 225 -10.61 -31.18 10.38
C LEU A 225 -10.75 -32.63 10.84
N GLY A 226 -9.63 -33.28 11.19
CA GLY A 226 -9.60 -34.67 11.65
C GLY A 226 -9.83 -35.74 10.57
N VAL A 227 -10.30 -35.36 9.37
CA VAL A 227 -10.53 -36.28 8.23
C VAL A 227 -9.29 -36.39 7.35
N ASN A 228 -8.78 -35.24 6.87
CA ASN A 228 -7.63 -35.20 5.98
C ASN A 228 -6.69 -34.06 6.39
N THR A 229 -5.65 -34.42 7.16
CA THR A 229 -4.65 -33.47 7.67
C THR A 229 -3.92 -32.71 6.56
N GLY A 230 -3.73 -33.33 5.38
CA GLY A 230 -3.08 -32.69 4.23
C GLY A 230 -3.92 -31.55 3.65
N ASN A 231 -5.20 -31.80 3.40
CA ASN A 231 -6.12 -30.79 2.89
C ASN A 231 -6.39 -29.68 3.92
N MET A 232 -6.58 -30.04 5.19
CA MET A 232 -6.71 -29.07 6.28
C MET A 232 -5.53 -28.10 6.31
N THR A 233 -4.30 -28.62 6.31
CA THR A 233 -3.08 -27.79 6.34
C THR A 233 -3.00 -26.84 5.15
N LYS A 234 -3.36 -27.31 3.95
CA LYS A 234 -3.43 -26.50 2.73
C LYS A 234 -4.41 -25.34 2.89
N PHE A 235 -5.63 -25.59 3.35
CA PHE A 235 -6.67 -24.56 3.46
C PHE A 235 -6.40 -23.57 4.60
N VAL A 236 -5.79 -24.01 5.69
CA VAL A 236 -5.28 -23.12 6.76
C VAL A 236 -4.18 -22.21 6.23
N ALA A 237 -3.21 -22.75 5.48
CA ALA A 237 -2.15 -21.96 4.85
C ALA A 237 -2.72 -20.94 3.84
N LEU A 238 -3.71 -21.33 3.04
CA LEU A 238 -4.41 -20.42 2.12
C LEU A 238 -5.13 -19.30 2.87
N SER A 239 -5.81 -19.61 3.98
CA SER A 239 -6.50 -18.62 4.81
C SER A 239 -5.52 -17.61 5.41
N PHE A 240 -4.42 -18.10 5.98
CA PHE A 240 -3.34 -17.24 6.48
C PHE A 240 -2.76 -16.37 5.36
N SER A 241 -2.63 -16.94 4.16
CA SER A 241 -2.11 -16.21 3.02
C SER A 241 -3.00 -15.04 2.60
N GLN A 242 -4.33 -15.23 2.63
CA GLN A 242 -5.27 -14.15 2.33
C GLN A 242 -5.25 -13.05 3.40
N ILE A 243 -5.09 -13.43 4.69
CA ILE A 243 -4.97 -12.46 5.80
C ILE A 243 -3.77 -11.53 5.56
N ILE A 244 -2.60 -12.08 5.23
CA ILE A 244 -1.41 -11.26 4.92
C ILE A 244 -1.66 -10.36 3.71
N ARG A 245 -2.36 -10.85 2.68
CA ARG A 245 -2.67 -10.06 1.50
C ARG A 245 -3.63 -8.89 1.80
N ILE A 246 -4.64 -9.09 2.66
CA ILE A 246 -5.52 -8.02 3.12
C ILE A 246 -4.73 -7.00 3.96
N PHE A 247 -3.84 -7.46 4.84
CA PHE A 247 -2.94 -6.57 5.58
C PHE A 247 -2.08 -5.72 4.64
N ALA A 248 -1.48 -6.35 3.62
CA ALA A 248 -0.66 -5.68 2.62
C ALA A 248 -1.44 -4.63 1.81
N LEU A 249 -2.74 -4.85 1.60
CA LEU A 249 -3.64 -3.88 0.95
C LEU A 249 -3.96 -2.68 1.86
N CYS A 250 -4.17 -2.91 3.16
CA CYS A 250 -4.50 -1.84 4.11
C CYS A 250 -3.27 -1.03 4.59
N PHE A 251 -2.08 -1.64 4.60
CA PHE A 251 -0.87 -1.02 5.15
C PHE A 251 -0.44 0.30 4.48
N PRO A 252 -0.37 0.41 3.14
CA PRO A 252 -0.03 1.67 2.48
C PRO A 252 -1.04 2.79 2.77
N GLY A 253 -2.34 2.46 2.84
CA GLY A 253 -3.39 3.41 3.18
C GLY A 253 -3.25 3.95 4.60
N GLN A 254 -2.92 3.09 5.57
CA GLN A 254 -2.63 3.54 6.94
C GLN A 254 -1.39 4.45 6.98
N ARG A 255 -0.32 4.10 6.26
CA ARG A 255 0.89 4.95 6.19
C ARG A 255 0.56 6.32 5.64
N LEU A 256 -0.28 6.42 4.62
CA LEU A 256 -0.75 7.71 4.10
C LEU A 256 -1.48 8.53 5.16
N LEU A 257 -2.42 7.93 5.89
CA LEU A 257 -3.14 8.60 6.97
C LEU A 257 -2.20 9.15 8.05
N ASN A 258 -1.23 8.36 8.48
CA ASN A 258 -0.24 8.79 9.47
C ASN A 258 0.56 10.01 8.98
N HIS A 259 1.00 10.05 7.72
CA HIS A 259 1.73 11.21 7.18
C HIS A 259 0.84 12.45 7.04
N CYS A 260 -0.45 12.28 6.75
CA CYS A 260 -1.40 13.39 6.77
C CYS A 260 -1.60 13.95 8.20
N GLU A 261 -1.64 13.07 9.21
CA GLU A 261 -1.73 13.47 10.62
C GLU A 261 -0.45 14.18 11.10
N GLU A 262 0.73 13.66 10.76
CA GLU A 262 2.00 14.33 11.03
C GLU A 262 2.10 15.70 10.36
N LEU A 263 1.59 15.82 9.13
CA LEU A 263 1.51 17.10 8.44
C LEU A 263 0.58 18.06 9.19
N HIS A 264 -0.60 17.60 9.61
CA HIS A 264 -1.54 18.43 10.37
C HIS A 264 -0.93 18.93 11.68
N ALA A 265 -0.26 18.04 12.43
CA ALA A 265 0.48 18.41 13.64
C ALA A 265 1.54 19.47 13.34
N ALA A 266 2.33 19.29 12.27
CA ALA A 266 3.34 20.27 11.87
C ALA A 266 2.76 21.62 11.48
N VAL A 267 1.58 21.66 10.85
CA VAL A 267 0.86 22.92 10.57
C VAL A 267 0.44 23.59 11.87
N CYS A 268 -0.09 22.84 12.84
CA CYS A 268 -0.51 23.36 14.15
C CYS A 268 0.67 23.93 14.97
N GLU A 269 1.87 23.39 14.80
CA GLU A 269 3.09 23.84 15.49
C GLU A 269 3.75 25.09 14.88
N ILE A 270 3.27 25.58 13.73
CA ILE A 270 3.78 26.80 13.11
C ILE A 270 3.55 27.99 14.04
N ARG A 271 4.58 28.83 14.22
CA ARG A 271 4.49 30.08 14.99
C ARG A 271 3.75 31.14 14.18
N TRP A 272 2.44 30.96 14.03
CA TRP A 272 1.59 31.78 13.17
C TRP A 272 1.63 33.27 13.51
N TYR A 273 1.82 33.62 14.79
CA TYR A 273 1.92 35.01 15.28
C TYR A 273 3.22 35.72 14.86
N VAL A 274 4.22 34.99 14.38
CA VAL A 274 5.48 35.54 13.84
C VAL A 274 5.37 35.73 12.31
N LEU A 275 4.36 35.15 11.67
CA LEU A 275 4.18 35.28 10.24
C LEU A 275 3.77 36.71 9.86
N PRO A 276 4.14 37.19 8.67
CA PRO A 276 3.61 38.43 8.12
C PRO A 276 2.07 38.42 8.09
N GLU A 277 1.41 39.57 8.29
CA GLU A 277 -0.05 39.66 8.30
C GLU A 277 -0.71 39.08 7.03
N ASN A 278 -0.06 39.26 5.87
CA ASN A 278 -0.47 38.71 4.58
C ASN A 278 -0.54 37.17 4.58
N CYS A 279 0.20 36.49 5.47
CA CYS A 279 0.22 35.03 5.62
C CYS A 279 -0.89 34.50 6.52
N HIS A 280 -1.48 35.31 7.39
CA HIS A 280 -2.43 34.83 8.40
C HIS A 280 -3.66 34.18 7.76
N ASN A 281 -4.18 34.75 6.67
CA ASN A 281 -5.31 34.18 5.95
C ASN A 281 -4.92 32.87 5.24
N LEU A 282 -3.73 32.82 4.62
CA LEU A 282 -3.21 31.61 3.99
C LEU A 282 -3.01 30.49 5.01
N TYR A 283 -2.43 30.80 6.17
CA TYR A 283 -2.25 29.86 7.26
C TYR A 283 -3.58 29.26 7.73
N LYS A 284 -4.63 30.08 7.90
CA LYS A 284 -5.98 29.58 8.24
C LYS A 284 -6.51 28.59 7.20
N PHE A 285 -6.32 28.86 5.91
CA PHE A 285 -6.71 27.93 4.85
C PHE A 285 -5.92 26.62 4.89
N VAL A 286 -4.61 26.68 5.14
CA VAL A 286 -3.77 25.48 5.28
C VAL A 286 -4.18 24.66 6.49
N LEU A 287 -4.43 25.33 7.62
CA LEU A 287 -4.89 24.68 8.85
C LEU A 287 -6.22 23.96 8.60
N ALA A 288 -7.22 24.67 8.06
CA ALA A 288 -8.51 24.09 7.72
C ALA A 288 -8.39 22.92 6.72
N ARG A 289 -7.53 23.06 5.70
CA ARG A 289 -7.33 21.99 4.71
C ARG A 289 -6.62 20.78 5.30
N SER A 290 -5.64 20.98 6.18
CA SER A 290 -4.86 19.90 6.82
C SER A 290 -5.69 19.02 7.74
N MET A 291 -6.81 19.54 8.29
CA MET A 291 -7.78 18.75 9.06
C MET A 291 -8.49 17.69 8.20
N ILE A 292 -8.55 17.88 6.88
CA ILE A 292 -9.17 16.93 5.95
C ILE A 292 -8.08 15.98 5.44
N MET A 293 -7.97 14.80 6.05
CA MET A 293 -6.98 13.79 5.67
C MET A 293 -7.26 13.21 4.28
N ASN A 294 -6.21 13.08 3.47
CA ASN A 294 -6.29 12.32 2.23
C ASN A 294 -6.27 10.83 2.56
N LYS A 295 -7.30 10.12 2.09
CA LYS A 295 -7.54 8.73 2.42
C LYS A 295 -7.76 7.93 1.15
N ILE A 296 -7.32 6.68 1.15
CA ILE A 296 -7.63 5.75 0.07
C ILE A 296 -8.85 4.96 0.49
N THR A 297 -9.90 5.02 -0.32
CA THR A 297 -11.17 4.35 -0.03
C THR A 297 -11.44 3.20 -1.00
N ALA A 298 -12.09 2.15 -0.51
CA ALA A 298 -12.77 1.15 -1.33
C ALA A 298 -14.15 1.69 -1.70
N PHE A 299 -14.25 2.34 -2.86
CA PHE A 299 -15.48 2.95 -3.40
C PHE A 299 -16.25 3.83 -2.39
N ASN A 300 -15.54 4.64 -1.59
CA ASN A 300 -16.10 5.44 -0.49
C ASN A 300 -16.80 4.66 0.64
N MET A 301 -16.82 3.32 0.61
CA MET A 301 -17.48 2.49 1.63
C MET A 301 -16.58 2.22 2.83
N ALA A 302 -15.31 1.91 2.57
CA ALA A 302 -14.33 1.60 3.61
C ALA A 302 -13.02 2.34 3.37
N VAL A 303 -12.41 2.86 4.43
CA VAL A 303 -11.09 3.47 4.36
C VAL A 303 -10.03 2.37 4.47
N MET A 304 -9.00 2.38 3.63
CA MET A 304 -7.90 1.44 3.73
C MET A 304 -7.03 1.81 4.94
N SER A 305 -7.40 1.26 6.09
CA SER A 305 -6.78 1.50 7.40
C SER A 305 -6.61 0.18 8.15
N MET A 306 -5.84 0.22 9.23
CA MET A 306 -5.70 -0.94 10.13
C MET A 306 -7.00 -1.26 10.87
N GLU A 307 -7.88 -0.28 11.06
CA GLU A 307 -9.20 -0.48 11.62
C GLU A 307 -10.06 -1.38 10.71
N THR A 308 -10.04 -1.13 9.40
CA THR A 308 -10.74 -1.96 8.42
C THR A 308 -10.17 -3.38 8.37
N PHE A 309 -8.84 -3.53 8.40
CA PHE A 309 -8.21 -4.84 8.52
C PHE A 309 -8.69 -5.58 9.78
N GLN A 310 -8.63 -4.92 10.95
CA GLN A 310 -9.06 -5.52 12.21
C GLN A 310 -10.54 -5.89 12.20
N ALA A 311 -11.40 -5.06 11.60
CA ALA A 311 -12.82 -5.34 11.45
C ALA A 311 -13.04 -6.62 10.62
N ILE A 312 -12.38 -6.74 9.47
CA ILE A 312 -12.46 -7.93 8.62
C ILE A 312 -12.02 -9.18 9.39
N ILE A 313 -10.87 -9.13 10.07
CA ILE A 313 -10.36 -10.28 10.83
C ILE A 313 -11.29 -10.68 11.97
N LYS A 314 -11.82 -9.72 12.73
CA LYS A 314 -12.80 -9.99 13.80
C LYS A 314 -14.04 -10.69 13.23
N THR A 315 -14.59 -10.17 12.15
CA THR A 315 -15.77 -10.76 11.50
C THR A 315 -15.48 -12.17 10.99
N THR A 316 -14.33 -12.41 10.33
CA THR A 316 -13.93 -13.75 9.88
C THR A 316 -13.77 -14.72 11.05
N MET A 317 -13.11 -14.32 12.15
CA MET A 317 -12.92 -15.17 13.32
C MET A 317 -14.25 -15.51 14.02
N SER A 318 -15.19 -14.56 14.07
CA SER A 318 -16.55 -14.83 14.56
C SER A 318 -17.27 -15.86 13.71
N TYR A 319 -17.21 -15.73 12.37
CA TYR A 319 -17.78 -16.72 11.46
C TYR A 319 -17.14 -18.10 11.63
N PHE A 320 -15.82 -18.17 11.77
CA PHE A 320 -15.12 -19.44 11.99
C PHE A 320 -15.46 -20.08 13.34
N THR A 321 -15.60 -19.29 14.40
CA THR A 321 -16.05 -19.79 15.71
C THR A 321 -17.45 -20.39 15.62
N VAL A 322 -18.37 -19.73 14.92
CA VAL A 322 -19.72 -20.26 14.70
C VAL A 322 -19.67 -21.56 13.89
N LEU A 323 -18.92 -21.59 12.79
CA LEU A 323 -18.75 -22.80 11.97
C LEU A 323 -18.20 -23.97 12.78
N LEU A 324 -17.18 -23.73 13.60
CA LEU A 324 -16.60 -24.74 14.50
C LEU A 324 -17.57 -25.22 15.57
N SER A 325 -18.49 -24.38 16.03
CA SER A 325 -19.51 -24.79 17.01
C SER A 325 -20.65 -25.61 16.40
N THR A 326 -20.84 -25.51 15.08
CA THR A 326 -21.91 -26.20 14.34
C THR A 326 -21.45 -27.44 13.58
N ALA A 327 -20.14 -27.62 13.39
CA ALA A 327 -19.51 -28.76 12.72
C ALA A 327 -19.25 -29.92 13.69
#